data_AF-A0A1W9HHC3-F1
#
_entry.id   AF-A0A1W9HHC3-F1
#
_cell.length_a   1.000
_cell.length_b   1.000
_cell.length_c   1.000
_cell.angle_alpha   90.00
_cell.angle_beta   90.00
_cell.angle_gamma   90.00
#
_symmetry.space_group_name_H-M   'P 1'
#
loop_
_entity.id
_entity.type
_entity.pdbx_description
1 polymer ?
#
loop_
_entity_poly.entity_id
_entity_poly.type
_entity_poly.pdbx_seq_one_letter_code
_entity_poly.pdbx_strand_id
1 'polypeptide(L)'
;MVNPSVATLTQSKFYSPAFNAAIFDGPLRIYFAQYQESLALEIYFKIQQVLKNFTESRKQLKNIGANIFVMLYPSSDVFNLSFEVSGPDANCVAVSRIDKDYVFGINSTINDSGYDFIFSHLQTVFSRGQC
;
A
#
# COMPACT_ATOMS: atom_id res chain seq x y z
N MET A 1 -10.21 -21.66 1.72
CA MET A 1 -10.33 -20.63 2.78
C MET A 1 -10.00 -19.29 2.15
N VAL A 2 -11.01 -18.45 1.91
CA VAL A 2 -10.80 -17.12 1.33
C VAL A 2 -10.20 -16.25 2.43
N ASN A 3 -9.03 -15.64 2.21
CA ASN A 3 -8.42 -14.73 3.19
C ASN A 3 -9.43 -13.60 3.49
N PRO A 4 -9.95 -13.48 4.71
CA PRO A 4 -11.01 -12.51 5.05
C PRO A 4 -10.56 -11.07 4.75
N SER A 5 -9.26 -10.79 4.85
CA SER A 5 -8.62 -9.52 4.51
C SER A 5 -8.98 -8.97 3.12
N VAL A 6 -9.00 -9.83 2.09
CA VAL A 6 -9.25 -9.37 0.72
C VAL A 6 -10.72 -9.03 0.54
N ALA A 7 -11.61 -9.83 1.10
CA ALA A 7 -13.06 -9.61 1.05
C ALA A 7 -13.47 -8.37 1.86
N THR A 8 -12.85 -8.13 3.03
CA THR A 8 -13.06 -6.92 3.83
C THR A 8 -12.57 -5.69 3.08
N LEU A 9 -11.44 -5.79 2.40
CA LEU A 9 -10.84 -4.69 1.65
C LEU A 9 -11.65 -4.36 0.38
N THR A 10 -12.14 -5.36 -0.36
CA THR A 10 -13.05 -5.14 -1.51
C THR A 10 -14.43 -4.61 -1.13
N GLN A 11 -14.87 -4.84 0.11
CA GLN A 11 -16.08 -4.23 0.67
C GLN A 11 -15.83 -2.88 1.36
N SER A 12 -14.57 -2.48 1.51
CA SER A 12 -14.20 -1.22 2.16
C SER A 12 -14.18 -0.05 1.17
N LYS A 13 -14.34 1.16 1.70
CA LYS A 13 -14.24 2.44 0.96
C LYS A 13 -12.93 2.65 0.18
N PHE A 14 -11.91 1.83 0.44
CA PHE A 14 -10.61 1.88 -0.22
C PHE A 14 -10.59 1.14 -1.56
N TYR A 15 -11.51 0.21 -1.83
CA TYR A 15 -11.48 -0.48 -3.11
C TYR A 15 -12.25 0.29 -4.18
N SER A 16 -11.55 0.65 -5.26
CA SER A 16 -12.15 1.31 -6.42
C SER A 16 -12.25 0.32 -7.60
N PRO A 17 -13.38 0.29 -8.33
CA PRO A 17 -13.51 -0.52 -9.54
C PRO A 17 -12.56 -0.09 -10.67
N ALA A 18 -11.87 1.04 -10.53
CA ALA A 18 -10.85 1.48 -11.46
C ALA A 18 -9.55 0.63 -11.39
N PHE A 19 -9.37 -0.19 -10.35
CA PHE A 19 -8.24 -1.11 -10.24
C PHE A 19 -8.48 -2.38 -11.08
N ASN A 20 -8.03 -2.36 -12.32
CA ASN A 20 -8.12 -3.50 -13.23
C ASN A 20 -6.85 -4.37 -13.27
N ALA A 21 -5.78 -3.98 -12.57
CA ALA A 21 -4.53 -4.72 -12.49
C ALA A 21 -4.03 -4.83 -11.03
N ALA A 22 -3.30 -5.92 -10.74
CA ALA A 22 -2.67 -6.11 -9.44
C ALA A 22 -1.39 -6.95 -9.52
N ILE A 23 -0.40 -6.61 -8.70
CA ILE A 23 0.85 -7.35 -8.48
C ILE A 23 0.78 -8.02 -7.12
N PHE A 24 1.08 -9.31 -7.06
CA PHE A 24 1.11 -10.09 -5.82
C PHE A 24 2.52 -10.65 -5.61
N ASP A 25 3.20 -10.23 -4.55
CA ASP A 25 4.54 -10.71 -4.20
C ASP A 25 4.65 -11.01 -2.68
N GLY A 26 4.28 -12.23 -2.31
CA GLY A 26 4.25 -12.67 -0.91
C GLY A 26 3.22 -11.90 -0.08
N PRO A 27 3.62 -11.19 0.99
CA PRO A 27 2.71 -10.37 1.79
C PRO A 27 2.39 -9.01 1.14
N LEU A 28 3.07 -8.63 0.05
CA LEU A 28 2.85 -7.38 -0.66
C LEU A 28 1.83 -7.58 -1.79
N ARG A 29 0.82 -6.72 -1.84
CA ARG A 29 -0.22 -6.69 -2.89
C ARG A 29 -0.36 -5.26 -3.37
N ILE A 30 -0.15 -5.02 -4.66
CA ILE A 30 -0.26 -3.67 -5.26
C ILE A 30 -1.41 -3.70 -6.25
N TYR A 31 -2.42 -2.86 -6.08
CA TYR A 31 -3.57 -2.69 -6.95
C TYR A 31 -3.42 -1.37 -7.69
N PHE A 32 -3.61 -1.38 -9.01
CA PHE A 32 -3.40 -0.22 -9.87
C PHE A 32 -4.29 -0.28 -11.10
N ALA A 33 -4.43 0.85 -11.79
CA ALA A 33 -5.01 0.88 -13.12
C ALA A 33 -3.95 0.46 -14.16
N GLN A 34 -4.32 -0.31 -15.17
CA GLN A 34 -3.42 -0.93 -16.17
C GLN A 34 -2.49 0.09 -16.85
N TYR A 35 -2.96 1.31 -17.08
CA TYR A 35 -2.15 2.37 -17.67
C TYR A 35 -1.08 2.94 -16.73
N GLN A 36 -1.14 2.63 -15.43
CA GLN A 36 -0.17 3.02 -14.40
C GLN A 36 0.78 1.87 -14.03
N GLU A 37 0.85 0.82 -14.86
CA GLU A 37 1.72 -0.34 -14.62
C GLU A 37 3.18 0.07 -14.40
N SER A 38 3.69 1.01 -15.18
CA SER A 38 5.06 1.50 -15.04
C SER A 38 5.32 2.10 -13.64
N LEU A 39 4.36 2.87 -13.11
CA LEU A 39 4.45 3.45 -11.76
C LEU A 39 4.35 2.37 -10.68
N ALA A 40 3.45 1.40 -10.86
CA ALA A 40 3.30 0.28 -9.94
C ALA A 40 4.57 -0.57 -9.85
N LEU A 41 5.22 -0.82 -10.98
CA LEU A 41 6.51 -1.51 -11.05
C LEU A 41 7.62 -0.71 -10.38
N GLU A 42 7.67 0.61 -10.59
CA GLU A 42 8.65 1.47 -9.90
C GLU A 42 8.49 1.39 -8.37
N ILE A 43 7.27 1.55 -7.87
CA ILE A 43 6.95 1.41 -6.44
C ILE A 43 7.32 0.02 -5.95
N TYR A 44 6.98 -1.02 -6.71
CA TYR A 44 7.33 -2.39 -6.39
C TYR A 44 8.84 -2.57 -6.23
N PHE A 45 9.65 -2.13 -7.21
CA PHE A 45 11.11 -2.24 -7.14
C PHE A 45 11.69 -1.43 -5.98
N LYS A 46 11.16 -0.23 -5.75
CA LYS A 46 11.54 0.64 -4.62
C LYS A 46 11.26 -0.03 -3.27
N ILE A 47 10.05 -0.55 -3.07
CA ILE A 47 9.67 -1.31 -1.87
C ILE A 47 10.54 -2.56 -1.74
N GLN A 48 10.74 -3.31 -2.82
CA GLN A 48 11.54 -4.53 -2.82
C GLN A 48 13.00 -4.25 -2.46
N GLN A 49 13.58 -3.14 -2.94
CA GLN A 49 14.95 -2.73 -2.60
C GLN A 49 15.08 -2.41 -1.12
N VAL A 50 14.10 -1.72 -0.54
CA VAL A 50 14.06 -1.48 0.91
C VAL A 50 13.87 -2.79 1.67
N LEU A 51 12.90 -3.62 1.29
CA LEU A 51 12.67 -4.93 1.93
C LEU A 51 13.84 -5.90 1.82
N LYS A 52 14.65 -5.83 0.74
CA LYS A 52 15.89 -6.59 0.60
C LYS A 52 16.93 -6.20 1.64
N ASN A 53 16.97 -4.92 2.03
CA ASN A 53 17.83 -4.49 3.13
C ASN A 53 17.28 -4.98 4.48
N PHE A 54 15.96 -5.19 4.58
CA PHE A 54 15.25 -5.67 5.77
C PHE A 54 14.78 -7.14 5.64
N THR A 55 15.63 -8.02 5.12
CA THR A 55 15.30 -9.44 4.84
C THR A 55 14.69 -10.17 6.04
N GLU A 56 15.11 -9.82 7.26
CA GLU A 56 14.60 -10.37 8.52
C GLU A 56 13.15 -9.92 8.80
N SER A 57 12.86 -8.65 8.52
CA SER A 57 11.53 -8.06 8.70
C SER A 57 10.50 -8.62 7.72
N ARG A 58 10.93 -9.06 6.53
CA ARG A 58 10.06 -9.76 5.57
C ARG A 58 9.59 -11.12 6.10
N LYS A 59 10.49 -11.84 6.79
CA LYS A 59 10.13 -13.10 7.47
C LYS A 59 9.19 -12.82 8.65
N GLN A 60 9.44 -11.77 9.43
CA GLN A 60 8.55 -11.39 10.53
C GLN A 60 7.16 -11.01 10.04
N LEU A 61 7.03 -10.22 8.97
CA LEU A 61 5.72 -9.84 8.43
C LEU A 61 4.92 -11.06 7.98
N LYS A 62 5.60 -12.01 7.31
CA LYS A 62 5.02 -13.30 6.94
C LYS A 62 4.65 -14.14 8.17
N ASN A 63 5.40 -14.04 9.26
CA ASN A 63 5.15 -14.75 10.52
C ASN A 63 4.00 -14.13 11.34
N ILE A 64 3.83 -12.81 11.27
CA ILE A 64 2.75 -12.05 11.90
C ILE A 64 1.43 -12.19 11.11
N GLY A 65 1.51 -12.63 9.85
CA GLY A 65 0.37 -12.79 8.95
C GLY A 65 -0.19 -11.47 8.42
N ALA A 66 0.57 -10.37 8.56
CA ALA A 66 0.20 -9.05 8.08
C ALA A 66 0.48 -8.93 6.58
N ASN A 67 -0.52 -8.46 5.82
CA ASN A 67 -0.35 -8.14 4.41
C ASN A 67 -0.24 -6.62 4.21
N ILE A 68 0.57 -6.23 3.25
CA ILE A 68 0.70 -4.84 2.79
C ILE A 68 -0.05 -4.74 1.47
N PHE A 69 -1.12 -3.96 1.48
CA PHE A 69 -1.89 -3.57 0.33
C PHE A 69 -1.45 -2.17 -0.08
N VAL A 70 -1.09 -1.99 -1.35
CA VAL A 70 -0.79 -0.70 -1.95
C VAL A 70 -1.85 -0.47 -3.02
N MET A 71 -2.50 0.68 -3.02
CA MET A 71 -3.57 1.03 -3.93
C MET A 71 -3.16 2.31 -4.65
N LEU A 72 -2.95 2.20 -5.95
CA LEU A 72 -2.56 3.30 -6.83
C LEU A 72 -3.79 3.88 -7.49
N TYR A 73 -4.24 5.00 -6.92
CA TYR A 73 -5.43 5.68 -7.38
C TYR A 73 -5.13 6.45 -8.67
N PRO A 74 -5.92 6.20 -9.72
CA PRO A 74 -5.78 6.91 -10.99
C PRO A 74 -6.11 8.41 -10.88
N SER A 75 -7.02 8.75 -9.98
CA SER A 75 -7.57 10.10 -9.82
C SER A 75 -7.58 10.51 -8.36
N SER A 76 -7.22 11.76 -8.10
CA SER A 76 -7.25 12.38 -6.77
C SER A 76 -8.64 12.36 -6.13
N ASP A 77 -9.71 12.47 -6.92
CA ASP A 77 -11.10 12.40 -6.44
C ASP A 77 -11.39 11.07 -5.74
N VAL A 78 -11.00 9.96 -6.35
CA VAL A 78 -11.22 8.62 -5.80
C VAL A 78 -10.37 8.42 -4.54
N PHE A 79 -9.13 8.90 -4.57
CA PHE A 79 -8.24 8.87 -3.40
C PHE A 79 -8.83 9.65 -2.21
N ASN A 80 -9.28 10.88 -2.45
CA ASN A 80 -9.86 11.75 -1.42
C ASN A 80 -11.15 11.16 -0.85
N LEU A 81 -11.97 10.52 -1.69
CA LEU A 81 -13.23 9.89 -1.27
C LEU A 81 -12.97 8.63 -0.43
N SER A 82 -11.92 7.86 -0.74
CA SER A 82 -11.52 6.67 0.01
C SER A 82 -10.86 6.96 1.35
N PHE A 83 -10.03 8.00 1.43
CA PHE A 83 -9.26 8.34 2.63
C PHE A 83 -9.79 9.55 3.40
N GLU A 84 -10.90 10.15 2.94
CA GLU A 84 -11.53 11.36 3.52
C GLU A 84 -10.54 12.52 3.70
N VAL A 85 -9.50 12.58 2.85
CA VAL A 85 -8.45 13.59 2.92
C VAL A 85 -9.02 14.89 2.35
N SER A 86 -9.39 15.82 3.22
CA SER A 86 -9.94 17.12 2.87
C SER A 86 -8.90 18.19 3.19
N GLY A 87 -8.13 18.65 2.20
CA GLY A 87 -7.21 19.77 2.36
C GLY A 87 -6.21 19.95 1.20
N PRO A 88 -5.61 21.14 1.05
CA PRO A 88 -4.55 21.41 0.06
C PRO A 88 -3.24 20.65 0.38
N ASP A 89 -3.07 20.20 1.63
CA ASP A 89 -2.02 19.29 2.09
C ASP A 89 -2.48 17.82 2.08
N ALA A 90 -3.33 17.46 1.11
CA ALA A 90 -3.66 16.06 0.86
C ALA A 90 -2.39 15.33 0.42
N ASN A 91 -1.63 14.84 1.40
CA ASN A 91 -0.43 14.05 1.20
C ASN A 91 -0.73 13.02 0.11
N CYS A 92 0.10 13.01 -0.95
CA CYS A 92 -0.07 12.14 -2.10
C CYS A 92 -0.09 10.64 -1.73
N VAL A 93 0.23 10.33 -0.47
CA VAL A 93 0.15 9.02 0.14
C VAL A 93 -0.67 9.10 1.42
N ALA A 94 -1.60 8.16 1.57
CA ALA A 94 -2.31 7.90 2.81
C ALA A 94 -2.08 6.46 3.25
N VAL A 95 -2.13 6.21 4.56
CA VAL A 95 -2.01 4.87 5.13
C VAL A 95 -3.18 4.62 6.06
N SER A 96 -3.78 3.45 5.90
CA SER A 96 -4.85 2.94 6.74
C SER A 96 -4.49 1.53 7.19
N ARG A 97 -5.09 1.09 8.29
CA ARG A 97 -4.85 -0.25 8.84
C ARG A 97 -6.18 -0.95 8.99
N ILE A 98 -6.27 -2.15 8.44
CA ILE A 98 -7.44 -3.03 8.55
C ILE A 98 -6.98 -4.27 9.32
N ASP A 99 -7.35 -4.35 10.60
CA ASP A 99 -6.93 -5.44 11.50
C ASP A 99 -5.38 -5.56 11.60
N LYS A 100 -4.80 -6.61 11.01
CA LYS A 100 -3.34 -6.83 10.93
C LYS A 100 -2.74 -6.37 9.60
N ASP A 101 -3.58 -5.96 8.64
CA ASP A 101 -3.17 -5.59 7.30
C ASP A 101 -2.98 -4.06 7.17
N TYR A 102 -1.98 -3.67 6.39
CA TYR A 102 -1.68 -2.28 6.09
C TYR A 102 -2.17 -1.94 4.69
N VAL A 103 -2.86 -0.82 4.53
CA VAL A 103 -3.40 -0.35 3.26
C VAL A 103 -2.82 1.03 2.97
N PHE A 104 -1.95 1.11 1.99
CA PHE A 104 -1.36 2.34 1.49
C PHE A 104 -2.15 2.82 0.27
N GLY A 105 -2.78 3.99 0.35
CA GLY A 105 -3.31 4.68 -0.80
C GLY A 105 -2.25 5.61 -1.36
N ILE A 106 -2.01 5.54 -2.66
CA ILE A 106 -1.08 6.41 -3.37
C ILE A 106 -1.85 7.09 -4.49
N ASN A 107 -1.77 8.41 -4.54
CA ASN A 107 -2.25 9.17 -5.68
C ASN A 107 -1.25 9.05 -6.84
N SER A 108 -1.75 9.01 -8.07
CA SER A 108 -0.97 8.90 -9.31
C SER A 108 0.19 9.91 -9.39
N THR A 109 0.00 11.10 -8.81
CA THR A 109 1.05 12.12 -8.63
C THR A 109 1.83 11.91 -7.34
N ILE A 110 2.57 10.81 -7.24
CA ILE A 110 3.49 10.57 -6.12
C ILE A 110 4.83 11.27 -6.40
N ASN A 111 5.27 12.11 -5.46
CA ASN A 111 6.60 12.72 -5.47
C ASN A 111 7.58 11.93 -4.59
N ASP A 112 8.88 12.22 -4.66
CA ASP A 112 9.91 11.60 -3.80
C ASP A 112 9.57 11.66 -2.30
N SER A 113 8.94 12.74 -1.83
CA SER A 113 8.46 12.85 -0.45
C SER A 113 7.38 11.82 -0.08
N GLY A 114 6.54 11.41 -1.04
CA GLY A 114 5.55 10.36 -0.84
C GLY A 114 6.20 8.98 -0.72
N TYR A 115 7.26 8.73 -1.49
CA TYR A 115 8.05 7.52 -1.35
C TYR A 115 8.71 7.44 0.03
N ASP A 116 9.33 8.53 0.48
CA ASP A 116 9.94 8.62 1.82
C ASP A 116 8.93 8.35 2.94
N PHE A 117 7.70 8.86 2.78
CA PHE A 117 6.61 8.59 3.72
C PHE A 117 6.25 7.09 3.77
N ILE A 118 6.11 6.42 2.62
CA ILE A 118 5.85 4.97 2.57
C ILE A 118 6.98 4.21 3.28
N PHE A 119 8.23 4.56 2.98
CA PHE A 119 9.39 3.89 3.57
C PHE A 119 9.48 4.09 5.08
N SER A 120 9.32 5.32 5.56
CA SER A 120 9.32 5.65 7.00
C SER A 120 8.20 4.91 7.74
N HIS A 121 7.03 4.80 7.11
CA HIS A 121 5.91 4.06 7.71
C HIS A 121 6.16 2.55 7.72
N LEU A 122 6.68 2.00 6.62
CA LEU A 122 7.08 0.60 6.55
C LEU A 122 8.14 0.28 7.60
N GLN A 123 9.18 1.12 7.75
CA GLN A 123 10.19 0.97 8.80
C GLN A 123 9.57 0.97 10.19
N THR A 124 8.65 1.90 10.47
CA THR A 124 7.94 1.96 11.77
C THR A 124 7.15 0.67 12.05
N VAL A 125 6.49 0.13 11.03
CA VAL A 125 5.75 -1.14 11.12
C VAL A 125 6.70 -2.30 11.40
N PHE A 126 7.87 -2.33 10.76
CA PHE A 126 8.88 -3.36 10.98
C PHE A 126 9.58 -3.25 12.34
N SER A 127 9.86 -2.03 12.83
CA SER A 127 10.46 -1.81 14.15
C SER A 127 9.55 -2.22 15.31
N ARG A 128 8.22 -2.05 15.15
CA ARG A 128 7.23 -2.48 16.17
C ARG A 128 7.06 -4.00 16.29
N GLY A 129 7.63 -4.79 15.37
CA GLY A 129 7.68 -6.26 15.47
C GLY A 129 8.75 -6.80 16.42
N GLN A 130 9.58 -5.92 17.02
CA GLN A 130 10.55 -6.25 18.06
C GLN A 130 9.98 -5.91 19.45
N CYS A 131 9.10 -6.75 19.99
CA CYS A 131 8.83 -6.82 21.43
C CYS A 131 8.50 -8.28 21.78
#